data_AF-A0A421JLZ6-F1
#
_entry.id   AF-A0A421JLZ6-F1
#
_cell.length_a   1.000
_cell.length_b   1.000
_cell.length_c   1.000
_cell.angle_alpha   90.00
_cell.angle_beta   90.00
_cell.angle_gamma   90.00
#
_symmetry.space_group_name_H-M   'P 1'
#
loop_
_entity.id
_entity.type
_entity.pdbx_description
1 polymer ?
#
loop_
_entity_poly.entity_id
_entity_poly.type
_entity_poly.pdbx_seq_one_letter_code
_entity_poly.pdbx_strand_id
1 'polypeptide(L)'
;MTRLTDLRVIVNDYTLLNQLSAIGAKALPINSLEIIYECDITGNSILELHKMFNLEILTTFQLHSLVMFRYPDNIADDIRELLSKLTNTSLDLLKPNSLHSIYLKFFRRSFEVFFSQNILEGQEGSLERICFSVGSNFYNSFVSSNDGIGEMDTFSKLIKASELSHYLKQVGDMVRGGRRFRKLNQVMYNERCYLIEREMSLIPCKIFESNLMESDFVRHCLYP
;
A
#
# COMPACT_ATOMS: atom_id res chain seq x y z
N MET A 1 19.76 -18.09 -16.66
CA MET A 1 20.01 -16.98 -15.71
C MET A 1 18.67 -16.50 -15.18
N THR A 2 18.32 -16.86 -13.95
CA THR A 2 17.19 -16.29 -13.23
C THR A 2 17.60 -14.88 -12.78
N ARG A 3 16.94 -13.86 -13.33
CA ARG A 3 17.17 -12.47 -12.90
C ARG A 3 16.42 -12.25 -11.59
N LEU A 4 17.08 -11.64 -10.61
CA LEU A 4 16.43 -11.24 -9.36
C LEU A 4 15.52 -10.05 -9.65
N THR A 5 14.23 -10.31 -9.84
CA THR A 5 13.17 -9.31 -10.08
C THR A 5 12.41 -8.95 -8.81
N ASP A 6 12.36 -9.90 -7.87
CA ASP A 6 11.65 -9.79 -6.61
C ASP A 6 12.67 -9.78 -5.47
N LEU A 7 12.63 -8.75 -4.63
CA LEU A 7 13.51 -8.62 -3.48
C LEU A 7 12.71 -8.34 -2.22
N ARG A 8 12.96 -9.14 -1.19
CA ARG A 8 12.51 -8.91 0.18
C ARG A 8 13.69 -8.58 1.07
N VAL A 9 13.59 -7.48 1.82
CA VAL A 9 14.61 -6.99 2.75
C VAL A 9 14.00 -6.88 4.14
N ILE A 10 14.63 -7.51 5.12
CA ILE A 10 14.25 -7.42 6.53
C ILE A 10 15.30 -6.59 7.26
N VAL A 11 14.92 -5.39 7.69
CA VAL A 11 15.79 -4.39 8.30
C VAL A 11 15.71 -4.52 9.82
N ASN A 12 16.69 -5.22 10.39
CA ASN A 12 16.88 -5.36 11.84
C ASN A 12 17.76 -4.25 12.41
N ASP A 13 18.65 -3.71 11.56
CA ASP A 13 19.46 -2.53 11.80
C ASP A 13 19.81 -1.86 10.45
N TYR A 14 20.36 -0.66 10.51
CA TYR A 14 20.68 0.15 9.32
C TYR A 14 21.93 -0.33 8.55
N THR A 15 22.69 -1.28 9.08
CA THR A 15 23.90 -1.81 8.45
C THR A 15 23.57 -2.58 7.18
N LEU A 16 22.45 -3.33 7.18
CA LEU A 16 22.02 -4.11 6.03
C LEU A 16 21.71 -3.21 4.82
N LEU A 17 21.03 -2.08 5.04
CA LEU A 17 20.70 -1.13 3.98
C LEU A 17 21.98 -0.55 3.33
N ASN A 18 23.00 -0.25 4.15
CA ASN A 18 24.31 0.19 3.64
C ASN A 18 25.02 -0.89 2.82
N GLN A 19 24.92 -2.17 3.22
CA GLN A 19 25.48 -3.28 2.45
C GLN A 19 24.79 -3.46 1.09
N LEU A 20 23.46 -3.30 1.02
CA LEU A 20 22.71 -3.37 -0.23
C LEU A 20 23.14 -2.27 -1.22
N SER A 21 23.45 -1.08 -0.71
CA SER A 21 24.03 -0.01 -1.53
C SER A 21 25.42 -0.42 -2.08
N ALA A 22 26.27 -1.00 -1.24
CA ALA A 22 27.64 -1.38 -1.61
C ALA A 22 27.71 -2.48 -2.69
N ILE A 23 26.75 -3.41 -2.71
CA ILE A 23 26.67 -4.46 -3.74
C ILE A 23 26.04 -3.98 -5.05
N GLY A 24 25.66 -2.71 -5.14
CA GLY A 24 25.08 -2.13 -6.35
C GLY A 24 23.65 -2.57 -6.60
N ALA A 25 22.82 -2.74 -5.56
CA ALA A 25 21.41 -3.13 -5.70
C ALA A 25 20.62 -2.24 -6.68
N LYS A 26 21.03 -0.97 -6.84
CA LYS A 26 20.45 -0.03 -7.81
C LYS A 26 20.57 -0.47 -9.27
N ALA A 27 21.58 -1.28 -9.61
CA ALA A 27 21.76 -1.80 -10.96
C ALA A 27 20.97 -3.09 -11.22
N LEU A 28 20.35 -3.67 -10.18
CA LEU A 28 19.57 -4.90 -10.32
C LEU A 28 18.19 -4.59 -10.92
N PRO A 29 17.65 -5.48 -11.76
CA PRO A 29 16.34 -5.30 -12.40
C PRO A 29 15.19 -5.66 -11.45
N ILE A 30 15.21 -5.14 -10.22
CA ILE A 30 14.18 -5.37 -9.21
C ILE A 30 12.95 -4.56 -9.60
N ASN A 31 11.84 -5.23 -9.88
CA ASN A 31 10.55 -4.59 -10.17
C ASN A 31 9.52 -4.80 -9.04
N SER A 32 9.81 -5.69 -8.09
CA SER A 32 8.99 -5.96 -6.92
C SER A 32 9.87 -5.89 -5.67
N LEU A 33 9.59 -4.89 -4.83
CA LEU A 33 10.38 -4.62 -3.63
C LEU A 33 9.50 -4.69 -2.39
N GLU A 34 9.93 -5.49 -1.42
CA GLU A 34 9.35 -5.57 -0.07
C GLU A 34 10.41 -5.20 0.96
N ILE A 35 10.13 -4.17 1.76
CA ILE A 35 10.97 -3.74 2.89
C ILE A 35 10.18 -3.91 4.18
N ILE A 36 10.74 -4.66 5.12
CA ILE A 36 10.17 -4.87 6.46
C ILE A 36 11.12 -4.28 7.49
N TYR A 37 10.68 -3.26 8.22
CA TYR A 37 11.41 -2.71 9.36
C TYR A 37 11.03 -3.44 10.64
N GLU A 38 11.98 -4.19 11.21
CA GLU A 38 11.89 -4.74 12.57
C GLU A 38 12.50 -3.79 13.62
N CYS A 39 13.15 -2.72 13.18
CA CYS A 39 13.69 -1.64 14.01
C CYS A 39 12.95 -0.31 13.78
N ASP A 40 13.17 0.67 14.67
CA ASP A 40 12.59 2.02 14.56
C ASP A 40 12.91 2.61 13.18
N ILE A 41 11.92 3.14 12.47
CA ILE A 41 12.14 3.92 11.25
C ILE A 41 12.67 5.30 11.67
N THR A 42 13.81 5.71 11.14
CA THR A 42 14.37 7.05 11.33
C THR A 42 13.96 7.94 10.16
N GLY A 43 13.80 9.25 10.40
CA GLY A 43 13.24 10.24 9.47
C GLY A 43 14.03 10.53 8.19
N ASN A 44 14.90 9.61 7.74
CA ASN A 44 15.57 9.63 6.44
C ASN A 44 15.66 8.24 5.80
N SER A 45 15.45 7.16 6.58
CA SER A 45 15.69 5.80 6.12
C SER A 45 14.80 5.36 4.96
N ILE A 46 13.55 5.83 4.93
CA ILE A 46 12.64 5.62 3.80
C ILE A 46 13.14 6.35 2.56
N LEU A 47 13.57 7.60 2.73
CA LEU A 47 14.10 8.36 1.61
C LEU A 47 15.34 7.70 1.04
N GLU A 48 16.24 7.14 1.86
CA GLU A 48 17.46 6.48 1.37
C GLU A 48 17.21 5.29 0.42
N LEU A 49 16.01 4.71 0.41
CA LEU A 49 15.64 3.66 -0.54
C LEU A 49 15.83 4.09 -2.01
N HIS A 50 15.63 5.37 -2.36
CA HIS A 50 15.87 5.87 -3.73
C HIS A 50 17.35 5.87 -4.14
N LYS A 51 18.26 5.87 -3.15
CA LYS A 51 19.71 5.77 -3.39
C LYS A 51 20.11 4.32 -3.59
N MET A 52 19.41 3.38 -2.95
CA MET A 52 19.72 1.96 -2.93
C MET A 52 19.10 1.18 -4.08
N PHE A 53 17.90 1.57 -4.52
CA PHE A 53 17.13 0.87 -5.53
C PHE A 53 16.83 1.76 -6.73
N ASN A 54 16.68 1.14 -7.91
CA ASN A 54 16.12 1.82 -9.05
C ASN A 54 14.59 1.83 -8.93
N LEU A 55 14.07 2.91 -8.37
CA LEU A 55 12.64 3.08 -8.11
C LEU A 55 11.83 3.21 -9.41
N GLU A 56 12.42 3.67 -10.51
CA GLU A 56 11.74 3.92 -11.79
C GLU A 56 11.24 2.64 -12.48
N ILE A 57 11.79 1.49 -12.12
CA ILE A 57 11.40 0.19 -12.70
C ILE A 57 10.47 -0.61 -11.80
N LEU A 58 10.18 -0.11 -10.58
CA LEU A 58 9.30 -0.80 -9.65
C LEU A 58 7.86 -0.80 -10.17
N THR A 59 7.28 -1.99 -10.24
CA THR A 59 5.86 -2.21 -10.47
C THR A 59 5.11 -2.49 -9.18
N THR A 60 5.83 -3.00 -8.18
CA THR A 60 5.28 -3.40 -6.89
C THR A 60 6.17 -2.87 -5.77
N PHE A 61 5.58 -2.16 -4.81
CA PHE A 61 6.28 -1.67 -3.63
C PHE A 61 5.52 -2.02 -2.35
N GLN A 62 6.21 -2.64 -1.39
CA GLN A 62 5.67 -3.03 -0.10
C GLN A 62 6.56 -2.51 1.01
N LEU A 63 5.98 -1.83 1.99
CA LEU A 63 6.69 -1.26 3.13
C LEU A 63 5.95 -1.57 4.42
N HIS A 64 6.60 -2.35 5.28
CA HIS A 64 6.06 -2.79 6.57
C HIS A 64 6.89 -2.19 7.70
N SER A 65 6.22 -1.75 8.76
CA SER A 65 6.86 -1.42 10.04
C SER A 65 6.27 -2.27 11.15
N LEU A 66 7.07 -3.17 11.71
CA LEU A 66 6.67 -4.01 12.83
C LEU A 66 6.78 -3.30 14.19
N VAL A 67 7.36 -2.09 14.22
CA VAL A 67 7.57 -1.34 15.46
C VAL A 67 6.29 -0.62 15.90
N MET A 68 5.90 -0.84 17.16
CA MET A 68 4.66 -0.26 17.72
C MET A 68 4.81 1.16 18.27
N PHE A 69 6.01 1.58 18.67
CA PHE A 69 6.14 2.68 19.63
C PHE A 69 6.81 3.95 19.11
N ARG A 70 7.49 3.91 17.95
CA ARG A 70 8.27 5.06 17.46
C ARG A 70 8.20 5.17 15.95
N TYR A 71 7.45 6.17 15.50
CA TYR A 71 7.49 6.67 14.14
C TYR A 71 8.00 8.11 14.16
N PRO A 72 8.78 8.53 13.16
CA PRO A 72 9.05 9.94 12.94
C PRO A 72 7.73 10.68 12.71
N ASP A 73 7.59 11.91 13.21
CA ASP A 73 6.37 12.71 13.00
C ASP A 73 6.13 13.00 11.50
N ASN A 74 7.19 12.99 10.68
CA ASN A 74 7.21 13.25 9.24
C ASN A 74 7.10 12.00 8.37
N ILE A 75 6.81 10.82 8.93
CA ILE A 75 6.79 9.55 8.18
C ILE A 75 5.88 9.58 6.94
N ALA A 76 4.78 10.32 6.99
CA ALA A 76 3.85 10.47 5.88
C ALA A 76 4.43 11.30 4.74
N ASP A 77 5.16 12.36 5.07
CA ASP A 77 5.90 13.17 4.09
C ASP A 77 7.03 12.37 3.46
N ASP A 78 7.76 11.58 4.25
CA ASP A 78 8.84 10.72 3.74
C ASP A 78 8.31 9.67 2.75
N ILE A 79 7.16 9.04 3.05
CA ILE A 79 6.49 8.12 2.13
C ILE A 79 6.00 8.87 0.89
N ARG A 80 5.35 10.03 1.04
CA ARG A 80 4.88 10.83 -0.10
C ARG A 80 6.03 11.24 -1.02
N GLU A 81 7.15 11.68 -0.46
CA GLU A 81 8.33 12.03 -1.22
C GLU A 81 8.91 10.79 -1.93
N LEU A 82 9.02 9.65 -1.25
CA LEU A 82 9.47 8.40 -1.87
C LEU A 82 8.56 8.00 -3.04
N LEU A 83 7.24 8.04 -2.84
CA LEU A 83 6.26 7.71 -3.88
C LEU A 83 6.32 8.72 -5.04
N SER A 84 6.59 10.00 -4.77
CA SER A 84 6.77 10.98 -5.85
C SER A 84 7.97 10.63 -6.74
N LYS A 85 9.05 10.05 -6.17
CA LYS A 85 10.22 9.56 -6.91
C LYS A 85 9.96 8.26 -7.68
N LEU A 86 8.85 7.55 -7.40
CA LEU A 86 8.36 6.44 -8.21
C LEU A 86 7.56 6.93 -9.44
N THR A 87 7.27 8.23 -9.51
CA THR A 87 6.53 8.85 -10.60
C THR A 87 7.50 9.24 -11.72
N ASN A 88 7.32 8.68 -12.92
CA ASN A 88 8.05 9.17 -14.09
C ASN A 88 7.33 10.42 -14.60
N THR A 89 7.77 11.59 -14.15
CA THR A 89 7.16 12.89 -14.52
C THR A 89 7.66 13.45 -15.86
N SER A 90 8.37 12.66 -16.68
CA SER A 90 8.76 13.11 -18.01
C SER A 90 7.53 13.20 -18.91
N LEU A 91 7.00 14.43 -19.05
CA LEU A 91 5.95 14.83 -19.99
C LEU A 91 6.25 14.48 -21.46
N ASP A 92 7.50 14.11 -21.78
CA ASP A 92 7.91 13.68 -23.10
C ASP A 92 8.11 12.15 -23.17
N LEU A 93 7.11 11.48 -23.75
CA LEU A 93 7.21 10.21 -24.49
C LEU A 93 7.71 8.92 -23.79
N LEU A 94 7.84 8.88 -22.47
CA LEU A 94 8.19 7.64 -21.74
C LEU A 94 7.10 7.18 -20.78
N LYS A 95 6.96 5.84 -20.69
CA LYS A 95 5.86 5.06 -20.11
C LYS A 95 5.17 5.73 -18.89
N PRO A 96 3.81 5.71 -18.83
CA PRO A 96 3.11 6.08 -17.60
C PRO A 96 3.66 5.22 -16.46
N ASN A 97 3.96 5.85 -15.33
CA ASN A 97 4.31 5.27 -14.02
C ASN A 97 4.22 3.73 -13.96
N SER A 98 5.33 3.05 -13.65
CA SER A 98 5.35 1.60 -13.60
C SER A 98 4.66 1.01 -12.38
N LEU A 99 4.45 1.81 -11.32
CA LEU A 99 3.92 1.33 -10.06
C LEU A 99 2.44 0.99 -10.17
N HIS A 100 2.13 -0.30 -10.14
CA HIS A 100 0.78 -0.85 -10.24
C HIS A 100 0.24 -1.24 -8.88
N SER A 101 1.10 -1.57 -7.92
CA SER A 101 0.68 -2.06 -6.60
C SER A 101 1.51 -1.44 -5.48
N ILE A 102 0.80 -0.90 -4.49
CA ILE A 102 1.39 -0.38 -3.25
C ILE A 102 0.81 -1.15 -2.07
N TYR A 103 1.66 -1.57 -1.14
CA TYR A 103 1.27 -2.15 0.14
C TYR A 103 1.97 -1.45 1.29
N LEU A 104 1.20 -0.85 2.19
CA LEU A 104 1.71 -0.09 3.33
C LEU A 104 1.09 -0.66 4.62
N LYS A 105 1.93 -1.18 5.53
CA LYS A 105 1.48 -1.82 6.79
C LYS A 105 2.20 -1.22 8.00
N PHE A 106 1.42 -0.57 8.87
CA PHE A 106 1.89 0.25 9.98
C PHE A 106 1.00 0.10 11.24
N PHE A 107 1.49 0.53 12.41
CA PHE A 107 0.72 0.53 13.66
C PHE A 107 -0.09 1.82 13.90
N ARG A 108 -1.24 1.64 14.58
CA ARG A 108 -2.48 2.45 14.58
C ARG A 108 -2.46 3.96 14.76
N ARG A 109 -1.42 4.60 15.31
CA ARG A 109 -1.52 6.03 15.67
C ARG A 109 -1.08 7.01 14.59
N SER A 110 -0.16 6.61 13.72
CA SER A 110 0.40 7.55 12.76
C SER A 110 -0.43 7.66 11.48
N PHE A 111 -1.25 6.65 11.15
CA PHE A 111 -1.79 6.47 9.80
C PHE A 111 -3.13 7.17 9.49
N GLU A 112 -3.92 7.57 10.48
CA GLU A 112 -5.14 8.36 10.21
C GLU A 112 -4.82 9.73 9.57
N VAL A 113 -3.63 10.27 9.87
CA VAL A 113 -3.11 11.52 9.29
C VAL A 113 -2.56 11.30 7.86
N PHE A 114 -2.17 10.07 7.48
CA PHE A 114 -1.61 9.81 6.15
C PHE A 114 -2.65 10.00 5.04
N PHE A 115 -3.91 9.63 5.30
CA PHE A 115 -4.95 9.70 4.28
C PHE A 115 -5.41 11.12 3.97
N SER A 116 -5.25 12.05 4.90
CA SER A 116 -5.58 13.46 4.66
C SER A 116 -4.52 14.20 3.84
N GLN A 117 -3.34 13.61 3.63
CA GLN A 117 -2.18 14.27 3.02
C GLN A 117 -1.94 13.92 1.53
N ASN A 118 -2.89 13.29 0.84
CA ASN A 118 -2.74 12.91 -0.58
C ASN A 118 -1.43 12.17 -0.88
N ILE A 119 -1.00 11.22 -0.03
CA ILE A 119 0.28 10.50 -0.17
C ILE A 119 0.47 9.78 -1.51
N LEU A 120 -0.62 9.50 -2.24
CA LEU A 120 -0.63 8.83 -3.54
C LEU A 120 -0.61 9.81 -4.73
N GLU A 121 -0.38 11.10 -4.46
CA GLU A 121 -0.25 12.10 -5.51
C GLU A 121 0.87 11.73 -6.50
N GLY A 122 0.55 11.82 -7.79
CA GLY A 122 1.42 11.43 -8.90
C GLY A 122 1.24 9.97 -9.33
N GLN A 123 0.60 9.10 -8.54
CA GLN A 123 0.49 7.66 -8.83
C GLN A 123 -0.81 7.25 -9.55
N GLU A 124 -1.62 8.20 -9.98
CA GLU A 124 -3.03 7.95 -10.25
C GLU A 124 -3.27 7.36 -11.64
N GLY A 125 -2.32 7.58 -12.55
CA GLY A 125 -2.34 7.01 -13.89
C GLY A 125 -1.96 5.52 -13.98
N SER A 126 -1.39 4.94 -12.91
CA SER A 126 -0.82 3.58 -12.94
C SER A 126 -1.31 2.64 -11.86
N LEU A 127 -1.69 3.15 -10.68
CA LEU A 127 -2.09 2.28 -9.58
C LEU A 127 -3.33 1.46 -9.94
N GLU A 128 -3.19 0.15 -9.81
CA GLU A 128 -4.23 -0.85 -9.97
C GLU A 128 -4.69 -1.35 -8.61
N ARG A 129 -3.74 -1.53 -7.68
CA ARG A 129 -3.99 -2.11 -6.36
C ARG A 129 -3.35 -1.29 -5.27
N ILE A 130 -4.09 -1.11 -4.19
CA ILE A 130 -3.62 -0.41 -3.00
C ILE A 130 -3.95 -1.26 -1.80
N CYS A 131 -2.98 -1.47 -0.92
CA CYS A 131 -3.22 -2.02 0.40
C CYS A 131 -2.72 -1.07 1.48
N PHE A 132 -3.58 -0.80 2.44
CA PHE A 132 -3.27 -0.14 3.68
C PHE A 132 -3.70 -1.00 4.84
N SER A 133 -2.75 -1.44 5.66
CA SER A 133 -3.05 -2.18 6.89
C SER A 133 -2.60 -1.39 8.10
N VAL A 134 -3.58 -1.02 8.93
CA VAL A 134 -3.35 -0.34 10.20
C VAL A 134 -3.63 -1.34 11.33
N GLY A 135 -2.57 -1.97 11.82
CA GLY A 135 -2.65 -3.04 12.82
C GLY A 135 -3.19 -2.49 14.15
N SER A 136 -4.32 -3.04 14.62
CA SER A 136 -5.07 -2.40 15.70
C SER A 136 -4.91 -2.98 17.10
N ASN A 137 -4.34 -4.18 17.32
CA ASN A 137 -4.00 -4.67 18.68
C ASN A 137 -3.31 -6.06 18.80
N PHE A 138 -2.86 -6.72 17.74
CA PHE A 138 -2.26 -8.05 17.88
C PHE A 138 -0.89 -8.12 17.21
N TYR A 139 0.18 -7.92 17.98
CA TYR A 139 1.55 -8.21 17.57
C TYR A 139 1.64 -9.60 16.90
N ASN A 140 0.94 -10.59 17.46
CA ASN A 140 0.90 -11.95 16.94
C ASN A 140 0.23 -12.06 15.56
N SER A 141 -0.86 -11.32 15.26
CA SER A 141 -1.44 -11.34 13.92
C SER A 141 -0.69 -10.45 12.93
N PHE A 142 0.19 -9.57 13.41
CA PHE A 142 0.99 -8.68 12.58
C PHE A 142 2.30 -9.36 12.14
N VAL A 143 2.82 -10.28 12.96
CA VAL A 143 4.05 -11.06 12.73
C VAL A 143 3.76 -12.43 12.09
N SER A 144 2.63 -13.08 12.39
CA SER A 144 2.33 -14.44 11.87
C SER A 144 1.84 -14.46 10.43
N SER A 145 1.69 -13.29 9.83
CA SER A 145 0.90 -13.09 8.64
C SER A 145 1.88 -12.58 7.57
N ASN A 146 2.22 -13.47 6.63
CA ASN A 146 3.08 -13.19 5.47
C ASN A 146 2.31 -12.31 4.46
N ASP A 147 1.75 -11.20 4.94
CA ASP A 147 0.71 -10.45 4.27
C ASP A 147 1.36 -9.44 3.35
N GLY A 148 1.74 -9.92 2.17
CA GLY A 148 2.08 -9.04 1.07
C GLY A 148 0.87 -8.81 0.16
N ILE A 149 1.15 -8.28 -1.02
CA ILE A 149 0.17 -8.18 -2.13
C ILE A 149 -0.46 -9.54 -2.48
N GLY A 150 0.23 -10.66 -2.23
CA GLY A 150 -0.34 -12.00 -2.45
C GLY A 150 -1.58 -12.31 -1.62
N GLU A 151 -1.80 -11.63 -0.49
CA GLU A 151 -3.06 -11.78 0.28
C GLU A 151 -4.23 -10.98 -0.31
N MET A 152 -3.96 -9.96 -1.14
CA MET A 152 -5.03 -9.34 -1.92
C MET A 152 -5.70 -10.36 -2.87
N ASP A 153 -4.98 -11.44 -3.20
CA ASP A 153 -5.48 -12.58 -3.97
C ASP A 153 -6.06 -13.71 -3.07
N THR A 154 -5.80 -13.68 -1.75
CA THR A 154 -6.09 -14.76 -0.78
C THR A 154 -7.02 -14.28 0.33
N PHE A 155 -8.32 -14.23 0.05
CA PHE A 155 -9.36 -13.55 0.86
C PHE A 155 -9.76 -14.28 2.16
N SER A 156 -9.83 -13.63 3.33
CA SER A 156 -10.19 -14.36 4.57
C SER A 156 -11.01 -13.68 5.70
N LYS A 157 -11.40 -12.39 5.66
CA LYS A 157 -12.12 -11.77 6.81
C LYS A 157 -13.55 -11.29 6.53
N LEU A 158 -14.53 -11.88 7.24
CA LEU A 158 -15.92 -11.43 7.31
C LEU A 158 -16.05 -10.14 8.13
N ILE A 159 -16.85 -9.18 7.64
CA ILE A 159 -17.01 -7.85 8.25
C ILE A 159 -18.41 -7.70 8.84
N LYS A 160 -18.51 -7.10 10.04
CA LYS A 160 -19.78 -6.63 10.60
C LYS A 160 -20.20 -5.32 9.92
N ALA A 161 -21.46 -5.24 9.48
CA ALA A 161 -22.00 -4.10 8.72
C ALA A 161 -21.79 -2.73 9.40
N SER A 162 -21.80 -2.66 10.73
CA SER A 162 -21.62 -1.41 11.48
C SER A 162 -20.22 -0.79 11.39
N GLU A 163 -19.18 -1.59 11.15
CA GLU A 163 -17.81 -1.10 10.98
C GLU A 163 -17.50 -0.75 9.52
N LEU A 164 -18.31 -1.29 8.60
CA LEU A 164 -18.10 -1.19 7.17
C LEU A 164 -18.23 0.27 6.67
N SER A 165 -19.21 1.02 7.18
CA SER A 165 -19.51 2.39 6.73
C SER A 165 -18.35 3.36 6.98
N HIS A 166 -17.64 3.24 8.11
CA HIS A 166 -16.47 4.07 8.43
C HIS A 166 -15.33 3.84 7.44
N TYR A 167 -15.02 2.57 7.15
CA TYR A 167 -13.94 2.21 6.22
C TYR A 167 -14.29 2.53 4.77
N LEU A 168 -15.55 2.33 4.37
CA LEU A 168 -16.04 2.72 3.05
C LEU A 168 -15.96 4.23 2.85
N LYS A 169 -16.24 5.04 3.87
CA LYS A 169 -16.05 6.49 3.79
C LYS A 169 -14.58 6.85 3.60
N GLN A 170 -13.66 6.23 4.34
CA GLN A 170 -12.22 6.50 4.22
C GLN A 170 -11.66 6.09 2.85
N VAL A 171 -11.94 4.86 2.41
CA VAL A 171 -11.57 4.39 1.06
C VAL A 171 -12.24 5.26 0.00
N GLY A 172 -13.52 5.59 0.21
CA GLY A 172 -14.26 6.52 -0.60
C GLY A 172 -13.53 7.86 -0.72
N ASP A 173 -13.16 8.52 0.37
CA ASP A 173 -12.49 9.81 0.38
C ASP A 173 -11.09 9.76 -0.29
N MET A 174 -10.36 8.64 -0.15
CA MET A 174 -9.09 8.41 -0.86
C MET A 174 -9.27 8.30 -2.38
N VAL A 175 -10.39 7.73 -2.83
CA VAL A 175 -10.66 7.41 -4.25
C VAL A 175 -11.61 8.44 -4.89
N ARG A 176 -12.31 9.26 -4.09
CA ARG A 176 -13.39 10.20 -4.45
C ARG A 176 -12.96 11.35 -5.36
N GLY A 177 -11.67 11.48 -5.67
CA GLY A 177 -11.22 12.23 -6.85
C GLY A 177 -11.62 11.57 -8.17
N GLY A 178 -12.86 11.07 -8.29
CA GLY A 178 -13.37 10.26 -9.39
C GLY A 178 -12.83 10.70 -10.75
N ARG A 179 -12.21 9.74 -11.47
CA ARG A 179 -11.37 9.85 -12.69
C ARG A 179 -9.87 10.03 -12.47
N ARG A 180 -9.36 10.34 -11.27
CA ARG A 180 -7.92 10.46 -11.01
C ARG A 180 -7.24 9.09 -11.10
N PHE A 181 -7.74 8.11 -10.34
CA PHE A 181 -7.23 6.73 -10.28
C PHE A 181 -7.96 5.79 -11.26
N ARG A 182 -7.78 5.97 -12.57
CA ARG A 182 -8.59 5.25 -13.60
C ARG A 182 -8.32 3.74 -13.68
N LYS A 183 -7.13 3.31 -13.25
CA LYS A 183 -6.71 1.91 -13.28
C LYS A 183 -6.96 1.19 -11.97
N LEU A 184 -7.27 1.93 -10.90
CA LEU A 184 -7.45 1.36 -9.57
C LEU A 184 -8.71 0.51 -9.55
N ASN A 185 -8.54 -0.79 -9.30
CA ASN A 185 -9.62 -1.77 -9.31
C ASN A 185 -9.79 -2.45 -7.95
N GLN A 186 -8.76 -2.42 -7.09
CA GLN A 186 -8.75 -3.11 -5.82
C GLN A 186 -8.11 -2.24 -4.72
N VAL A 187 -8.79 -2.16 -3.58
CA VAL A 187 -8.29 -1.52 -2.37
C VAL A 187 -8.43 -2.50 -1.21
N MET A 188 -7.34 -2.77 -0.51
CA MET A 188 -7.36 -3.42 0.79
C MET A 188 -7.14 -2.37 1.88
N TYR A 189 -8.04 -2.31 2.85
CA TYR A 189 -7.95 -1.39 3.98
C TYR A 189 -8.18 -2.14 5.29
N ASN A 190 -7.24 -2.09 6.22
CA ASN A 190 -7.26 -2.86 7.47
C ASN A 190 -7.59 -4.34 7.24
N GLU A 191 -6.87 -4.96 6.31
CA GLU A 191 -7.01 -6.40 5.96
C GLU A 191 -8.41 -6.75 5.40
N ARG A 192 -9.10 -5.76 4.82
CA ARG A 192 -10.41 -5.92 4.18
C ARG A 192 -10.33 -5.48 2.73
N CYS A 193 -10.76 -6.34 1.82
CA CYS A 193 -10.68 -6.11 0.38
C CYS A 193 -11.98 -5.49 -0.17
N TYR A 194 -11.82 -4.49 -1.02
CA TYR A 194 -12.86 -3.78 -1.75
C TYR A 194 -12.49 -3.70 -3.24
N LEU A 195 -13.44 -4.00 -4.11
CA LEU A 195 -13.37 -3.73 -5.54
C LEU A 195 -14.02 -2.38 -5.83
N ILE A 196 -13.44 -1.64 -6.77
CA ILE A 196 -13.99 -0.37 -7.25
C ILE A 196 -14.73 -0.62 -8.56
N GLU A 197 -16.04 -0.43 -8.54
CA GLU A 197 -16.85 -0.38 -9.75
C GLU A 197 -16.94 1.06 -10.27
N ARG A 198 -16.93 1.24 -11.60
CA ARG A 198 -16.70 2.54 -12.25
C ARG A 198 -17.85 3.55 -12.09
N GLU A 199 -18.96 3.14 -11.48
CA GLU A 199 -20.00 4.05 -10.98
C GLU A 199 -19.69 4.58 -9.56
N MET A 200 -18.45 4.39 -9.08
CA MET A 200 -17.96 4.73 -7.74
C MET A 200 -18.62 3.94 -6.60
N SER A 201 -19.10 2.74 -6.93
CA SER A 201 -19.55 1.74 -5.96
C SER A 201 -18.34 0.96 -5.43
N LEU A 202 -18.23 0.85 -4.11
CA LEU A 202 -17.25 -0.02 -3.45
C LEU A 202 -17.93 -1.35 -3.10
N ILE A 203 -17.41 -2.44 -3.67
CA ILE A 203 -17.96 -3.78 -3.52
C ILE A 203 -16.95 -4.60 -2.69
N PRO A 204 -17.25 -4.98 -1.44
CA PRO A 204 -16.44 -5.94 -0.71
C PRO A 204 -16.18 -7.18 -1.56
N CYS A 205 -14.93 -7.64 -1.60
CA CYS A 205 -14.51 -8.77 -2.44
C CYS A 205 -15.24 -10.09 -2.11
N LYS A 206 -16.03 -10.15 -1.01
CA LYS A 206 -16.75 -11.33 -0.51
C LYS A 206 -18.29 -11.30 -0.59
N ILE A 207 -18.91 -10.39 -1.36
CA ILE A 207 -20.38 -10.42 -1.54
C ILE A 207 -20.87 -11.73 -2.18
N PHE A 208 -20.03 -12.45 -2.94
CA PHE A 208 -20.44 -13.63 -3.70
C PHE A 208 -20.32 -14.99 -2.98
N GLU A 209 -19.84 -15.05 -1.73
CA GLU A 209 -19.74 -16.32 -0.98
C GLU A 209 -20.75 -16.46 0.17
N SER A 210 -21.30 -15.35 0.65
CA SER A 210 -22.36 -15.37 1.64
C SER A 210 -23.69 -15.12 0.95
N ASN A 211 -24.70 -15.96 1.19
CA ASN A 211 -26.11 -15.75 0.83
C ASN A 211 -26.73 -14.49 1.49
N LEU A 212 -25.93 -13.47 1.82
CA LEU A 212 -26.38 -12.16 2.25
C LEU A 212 -26.95 -11.47 1.01
N MET A 213 -28.27 -11.39 0.99
CA MET A 213 -29.07 -10.74 -0.06
C MET A 213 -28.43 -9.41 -0.46
N GLU A 214 -28.05 -9.35 -1.74
CA GLU A 214 -27.55 -8.19 -2.49
C GLU A 214 -28.33 -6.90 -2.18
N SER A 215 -29.61 -7.03 -1.81
CA SER A 215 -30.52 -5.93 -1.46
C SER A 215 -30.17 -5.15 -0.18
N ASP A 216 -29.58 -5.79 0.83
CA ASP A 216 -29.24 -5.10 2.10
C ASP A 216 -27.93 -4.32 1.99
N PHE A 217 -27.01 -4.80 1.15
CA PHE A 217 -25.74 -4.13 0.86
C PHE A 217 -25.95 -2.83 0.06
N VAL A 218 -26.75 -2.91 -1.01
CA VAL A 218 -27.05 -1.76 -1.89
C VAL A 218 -27.75 -0.63 -1.14
N ARG A 219 -28.68 -0.95 -0.22
CA ARG A 219 -29.47 0.05 0.52
C ARG A 219 -28.70 0.81 1.60
N HIS A 220 -27.59 0.29 2.11
CA HIS A 220 -26.86 0.93 3.22
C HIS A 220 -25.51 1.54 2.81
N CYS A 221 -24.95 1.11 1.68
CA CYS A 221 -23.60 1.53 1.28
C CYS A 221 -23.55 2.41 0.03
N LEU A 222 -24.53 2.32 -0.87
CA LEU A 222 -24.51 3.05 -2.16
C LEU A 222 -25.34 4.34 -2.16
N TYR A 223 -26.24 4.50 -1.19
CA TYR A 223 -27.07 5.69 -1.03
C TYR A 223 -27.14 6.07 0.45
N PRO A 224 -26.22 6.92 0.96
CA PRO A 224 -26.39 7.55 2.27
C PRO A 224 -27.60 8.51 2.29
#